data_AF-A0A2A2K6A0-F1
#
_entry.id   AF-A0A2A2K6A0-F1
#
_cell.length_a   1.000
_cell.length_b   1.000
_cell.length_c   1.000
_cell.angle_alpha   90.00
_cell.angle_beta   90.00
_cell.angle_gamma   90.00
#
_symmetry.space_group_name_H-M   'P 1'
#
loop_
_entity.id
_entity.type
_entity.pdbx_description
1 polymer ?
#
loop_
_entity_poly.entity_id
_entity_poly.type
_entity_poly.pdbx_seq_one_letter_code
_entity_poly.pdbx_strand_id
1 'polypeptide(L)'
;MVSAVLYLNEGWQPKDGGQLRMFLKGDVEHDVAPLAGSLVVFLSGEVPHEVLPAGRERLSLTGRVVPLCPEVAGGLPTPRPPAEIPGGQGGAVLDGQAQVLTVTGDDVSDAFLAGARLALELVRRHGIRVAVLKSGSPSCGNLQTYDGSFSGVKVAGEGVTTALLRREGVQVFSELELEEAQRALSQI
;
A
#
# COMPACT_ATOMS: atom_id res chain seq x y z
N MET A 1 -6.55 -8.65 4.61
CA MET A 1 -6.06 -8.70 3.22
C MET A 1 -6.98 -7.85 2.38
N VAL A 2 -6.45 -6.97 1.52
CA VAL A 2 -7.26 -6.23 0.56
C VAL A 2 -7.41 -7.08 -0.69
N SER A 3 -8.66 -7.30 -1.08
CA SER A 3 -9.00 -7.85 -2.38
C SER A 3 -9.36 -6.71 -3.31
N ALA A 4 -8.79 -6.73 -4.52
CA ALA A 4 -9.18 -5.86 -5.61
C ALA A 4 -9.82 -6.73 -6.70
N VAL A 5 -11.03 -6.39 -7.13
CA VAL A 5 -11.76 -7.10 -8.19
C VAL A 5 -12.10 -6.11 -9.30
N LEU A 6 -11.52 -6.30 -10.49
CA LEU A 6 -11.87 -5.55 -11.69
C LEU A 6 -12.79 -6.40 -12.57
N TYR A 7 -13.97 -5.87 -12.89
CA TYR A 7 -14.93 -6.54 -13.75
C TYR A 7 -14.74 -6.21 -15.23
N LEU A 8 -14.97 -7.19 -16.09
CA LEU A 8 -14.73 -7.11 -17.54
C LEU A 8 -16.00 -7.39 -18.38
N ASN A 9 -17.19 -7.24 -17.79
CA ASN A 9 -18.43 -7.68 -18.43
C ASN A 9 -19.16 -6.54 -19.13
N GLU A 10 -18.98 -6.43 -20.45
CA GLU A 10 -19.67 -5.44 -21.27
C GLU A 10 -21.16 -5.74 -21.42
N GLY A 11 -21.99 -4.68 -21.41
CA GLY A 11 -23.42 -4.79 -21.63
C GLY A 11 -24.19 -5.55 -20.54
N TRP A 12 -23.60 -5.73 -19.35
CA TRP A 12 -24.24 -6.43 -18.22
C TRP A 12 -25.57 -5.79 -17.84
N GLN A 13 -26.63 -6.59 -17.77
CA GLN A 13 -27.98 -6.15 -17.41
C GLN A 13 -28.36 -6.62 -15.99
N PRO A 14 -29.29 -5.94 -15.30
CA PRO A 14 -29.74 -6.37 -13.97
C PRO A 14 -30.22 -7.83 -13.92
N LYS A 15 -30.86 -8.32 -14.98
CA LYS A 15 -31.34 -9.71 -15.11
C LYS A 15 -30.22 -10.76 -15.19
N ASP A 16 -28.99 -10.36 -15.50
CA ASP A 16 -27.87 -11.27 -15.67
C ASP A 16 -27.29 -11.73 -14.32
N GLY A 17 -27.68 -11.10 -13.20
CA GLY A 17 -27.24 -11.46 -11.85
C GLY A 17 -25.75 -11.19 -11.61
N GLY A 18 -25.07 -12.07 -10.87
CA GLY A 18 -23.61 -12.03 -10.70
C GLY A 18 -23.05 -10.90 -9.82
N GLN A 19 -23.90 -10.21 -9.05
CA GLN A 19 -23.46 -9.15 -8.15
C GLN A 19 -22.51 -9.71 -7.08
N LEU A 20 -21.54 -8.89 -6.68
CA LEU A 20 -20.81 -9.11 -5.43
C LEU A 20 -21.61 -8.47 -4.31
N ARG A 21 -22.20 -9.30 -3.46
CA ARG A 21 -22.91 -8.87 -2.26
C ARG A 21 -21.92 -8.69 -1.12
N MET A 22 -21.94 -7.53 -0.49
CA MET A 22 -21.11 -7.17 0.64
C MET A 22 -21.99 -6.95 1.88
N PHE A 23 -21.62 -7.57 2.99
CA PHE A 23 -22.29 -7.39 4.28
C PHE A 23 -21.53 -6.34 5.10
N LEU A 24 -22.03 -5.11 5.10
CA LEU A 24 -21.43 -3.96 5.77
C LEU A 24 -21.90 -3.87 7.23
N LYS A 25 -21.25 -3.01 8.03
CA LYS A 25 -21.63 -2.79 9.44
C LYS A 25 -23.08 -2.31 9.55
N GLY A 26 -23.78 -2.78 10.58
CA GLY A 26 -25.18 -2.44 10.83
C GLY A 26 -26.17 -3.23 9.98
N ASP A 27 -25.82 -4.47 9.60
CA ASP A 27 -26.63 -5.39 8.78
C ASP A 27 -27.05 -4.82 7.43
N VAL A 28 -26.18 -3.98 6.84
CA VAL A 28 -26.42 -3.36 5.54
C VAL A 28 -25.86 -4.26 4.44
N GLU A 29 -26.72 -4.76 3.56
CA GLU A 29 -26.31 -5.42 2.32
C GLU A 29 -26.05 -4.38 1.23
N HIS A 30 -24.93 -4.54 0.51
CA HIS A 30 -24.60 -3.73 -0.65
C HIS A 30 -24.19 -4.61 -1.82
N ASP A 31 -24.94 -4.53 -2.91
CA ASP A 31 -24.70 -5.31 -4.12
C ASP A 31 -23.97 -4.47 -5.17
N VAL A 32 -22.79 -4.94 -5.58
CA VAL A 32 -22.01 -4.32 -6.65
C VAL A 32 -22.18 -5.11 -7.94
N ALA A 33 -22.78 -4.48 -8.95
CA ALA A 33 -22.94 -5.08 -10.28
C ALA A 33 -21.57 -5.28 -10.96
N PRO A 34 -21.34 -6.41 -11.65
CA PRO A 34 -20.05 -6.73 -12.24
C PRO A 34 -19.85 -6.05 -13.60
N LEU A 35 -20.09 -4.73 -13.70
CA LEU A 35 -20.00 -3.98 -14.95
C LEU A 35 -18.55 -3.79 -15.40
N ALA A 36 -18.27 -3.93 -16.70
CA ALA A 36 -16.94 -3.66 -17.27
C ALA A 36 -16.37 -2.31 -16.80
N GLY A 37 -15.11 -2.33 -16.37
CA GLY A 37 -14.41 -1.15 -15.84
C GLY A 37 -14.65 -0.85 -14.37
N SER A 38 -15.50 -1.61 -13.68
CA SER A 38 -15.75 -1.44 -12.24
C SER A 38 -14.66 -2.10 -11.41
N LEU A 39 -13.95 -1.32 -10.59
CA LEU A 39 -12.97 -1.78 -9.61
C LEU A 39 -13.59 -1.75 -8.20
N VAL A 40 -13.64 -2.91 -7.55
CA VAL A 40 -14.06 -3.03 -6.14
C VAL A 40 -12.84 -3.36 -5.29
N VAL A 41 -12.54 -2.52 -4.31
CA VAL A 41 -11.44 -2.71 -3.36
C VAL A 41 -12.02 -2.83 -1.96
N PHE A 42 -11.75 -3.94 -1.28
CA PHE A 42 -12.33 -4.20 0.04
C PHE A 42 -11.43 -5.09 0.90
N LEU A 43 -11.62 -4.99 2.22
CA LEU A 43 -10.92 -5.81 3.20
C LEU A 43 -11.62 -7.18 3.29
N SER A 44 -11.19 -8.15 2.49
CA SER A 44 -11.85 -9.47 2.40
C SER A 44 -11.80 -10.30 3.68
N GLY A 45 -10.95 -9.93 4.64
CA GLY A 45 -10.93 -10.52 5.98
C GLY A 45 -11.86 -9.84 7.00
N GLU A 46 -12.40 -8.67 6.68
CA GLU A 46 -13.26 -7.90 7.58
C GLU A 46 -14.69 -7.72 7.03
N VAL A 47 -14.84 -7.77 5.71
CA VAL A 47 -16.12 -7.60 5.03
C VAL A 47 -16.58 -8.96 4.50
N PRO A 48 -17.53 -9.64 5.17
CA PRO A 48 -18.17 -10.82 4.62
C PRO A 48 -18.79 -10.48 3.26
N HIS A 49 -18.70 -11.40 2.32
CA HIS A 49 -19.18 -11.19 0.96
C HIS A 49 -19.49 -12.51 0.28
N GLU A 50 -20.38 -12.46 -0.70
CA GLU A 50 -20.70 -13.58 -1.58
C GLU A 50 -20.91 -13.10 -3.02
N VAL A 51 -20.81 -14.01 -3.98
CA VAL A 51 -21.14 -13.73 -5.38
C VAL A 51 -22.50 -14.35 -5.66
N LEU A 52 -23.47 -13.51 -6.02
CA LEU A 52 -24.82 -13.97 -6.39
C LEU A 52 -24.78 -14.78 -7.70
N PRO A 53 -25.75 -15.69 -7.93
CA PRO A 53 -25.81 -16.47 -9.16
C PRO A 53 -25.78 -15.59 -10.42
N ALA A 54 -24.97 -15.98 -11.39
CA ALA A 54 -24.87 -15.33 -12.69
C ALA A 54 -25.60 -16.16 -13.76
N GLY A 55 -26.41 -15.49 -14.60
CA GLY A 55 -27.14 -16.11 -15.71
C GLY A 55 -26.34 -16.23 -17.01
N ARG A 56 -25.10 -15.72 -17.02
CA ARG A 56 -24.16 -15.78 -18.15
C ARG A 56 -22.72 -15.76 -17.66
N GLU A 57 -21.77 -15.98 -18.58
CA GLU A 57 -20.33 -15.93 -18.29
C GLU A 57 -19.94 -14.60 -17.65
N ARG A 58 -19.23 -14.68 -16.51
CA ARG A 58 -18.83 -13.55 -15.67
C ARG A 58 -17.31 -13.51 -15.52
N LEU A 59 -16.69 -12.54 -16.16
CA LEU A 59 -15.25 -12.31 -16.16
C LEU A 59 -14.85 -11.27 -15.10
N SER A 60 -13.79 -11.59 -14.36
CA SER A 60 -13.16 -10.69 -13.40
C SER A 60 -11.67 -10.97 -13.26
N LEU A 61 -10.89 -9.91 -13.04
CA LEU A 61 -9.50 -10.00 -12.59
C LEU A 61 -9.45 -9.74 -11.08
N THR A 62 -8.79 -10.62 -10.34
CA THR A 62 -8.67 -10.50 -8.88
C THR A 62 -7.21 -10.36 -8.46
N GLY A 63 -6.90 -9.34 -7.66
CA GLY A 63 -5.60 -9.12 -7.05
C GLY A 63 -5.66 -9.18 -5.53
N ARG A 64 -4.57 -9.65 -4.90
CA ARG A 64 -4.37 -9.62 -3.44
C ARG A 64 -3.34 -8.58 -3.09
N VAL A 65 -3.69 -7.65 -2.21
CA VAL A 65 -2.80 -6.60 -1.71
C VAL A 65 -2.78 -6.64 -0.18
N VAL A 66 -1.61 -6.42 0.41
CA VAL A 66 -1.49 -6.18 1.85
C VAL A 66 -1.29 -4.68 2.04
N PRO A 67 -2.34 -3.92 2.43
CA PRO A 67 -2.21 -2.48 2.61
C PRO A 67 -1.44 -2.19 3.90
N LEU A 68 -0.62 -1.15 3.86
CA LEU A 68 0.06 -0.65 5.04
C LEU A 68 0.41 0.82 4.86
N CYS A 69 0.16 1.62 5.89
CA CYS A 69 0.84 2.89 6.08
C CYS A 69 1.83 2.71 7.24
N PRO A 70 3.15 2.66 6.98
CA PRO A 70 4.12 2.40 8.03
C PRO A 70 4.05 3.44 9.16
N GLU A 71 3.87 4.72 8.82
CA GLU A 71 3.76 5.82 9.79
C GLU A 71 2.61 5.63 10.78
N VAL A 72 1.41 5.26 10.29
CA VAL A 72 0.24 5.01 11.15
C VAL A 72 0.41 3.71 11.93
N ALA A 73 0.93 2.65 11.29
CA ALA A 73 1.22 1.39 11.97
C ALA A 73 2.26 1.57 13.09
N GLY A 74 3.20 2.49 12.91
CA GLY A 74 4.17 2.92 13.91
C GLY A 74 3.64 3.83 15.01
N GLY A 75 2.36 4.22 14.96
CA GLY A 75 1.68 4.98 16.01
C GLY A 75 1.47 6.47 15.73
N LEU A 76 1.83 6.99 14.56
CA LEU A 76 1.57 8.40 14.24
C LEU A 76 0.08 8.67 13.94
N PRO A 77 -0.47 9.83 14.36
CA PRO A 77 -1.87 10.16 14.12
C PRO A 77 -2.16 10.52 12.67
N THR A 78 -3.45 10.68 12.35
CA THR A 78 -3.92 11.29 11.10
C THR A 78 -4.97 12.37 11.45
N PRO A 79 -4.73 13.67 11.14
CA PRO A 79 -3.54 14.22 10.48
C PRO A 79 -2.30 14.26 11.40
N ARG A 80 -1.12 14.52 10.81
CA ARG A 80 0.16 14.71 11.51
C ARG A 80 1.04 15.73 10.77
N PRO A 81 2.00 16.40 11.44
CA PRO A 81 2.94 17.31 10.77
C PRO A 81 3.78 16.60 9.69
N PRO A 82 4.21 17.32 8.64
CA PRO A 82 5.23 16.82 7.72
C PRO A 82 6.50 16.44 8.48
N ALA A 83 7.14 15.37 8.03
CA ALA A 83 8.43 14.93 8.55
C ALA A 83 9.39 14.65 7.40
N GLU A 84 10.69 14.85 7.62
CA GLU A 84 11.75 14.63 6.64
C GLU A 84 12.98 14.05 7.34
N ILE A 85 13.86 13.42 6.55
CA ILE A 85 15.15 12.91 7.02
C ILE A 85 16.22 13.88 6.51
N PRO A 86 17.04 14.50 7.38
CA PRO A 86 18.20 15.27 6.93
C PRO A 86 19.07 14.44 5.98
N GLY A 87 19.24 14.91 4.74
CA GLY A 87 19.97 14.21 3.67
C GLY A 87 19.20 13.07 2.97
N GLY A 88 17.97 12.79 3.39
CA GLY A 88 17.04 11.90 2.68
C GLY A 88 17.34 10.41 2.75
N GLN A 89 18.16 9.95 3.70
CA GLN A 89 18.62 8.56 3.75
C GLN A 89 17.96 7.76 4.89
N GLY A 90 16.91 7.00 4.56
CA GLY A 90 16.24 6.07 5.49
C GLY A 90 17.15 4.97 6.03
N GLY A 91 18.14 4.53 5.25
CA GLY A 91 19.18 3.61 5.71
C GLY A 91 19.97 4.16 6.90
N ALA A 92 20.29 5.46 6.90
CA ALA A 92 21.00 6.10 8.01
C ALA A 92 20.15 6.14 9.29
N VAL A 93 18.82 6.25 9.18
CA VAL A 93 17.91 6.14 10.34
C VAL A 93 17.93 4.72 10.91
N LEU A 94 17.91 3.69 10.05
CA LEU A 94 18.02 2.29 10.48
C LEU A 94 19.33 2.00 11.22
N ASP A 95 20.42 2.67 10.82
CA ASP A 95 21.74 2.51 11.42
C ASP A 95 21.98 3.42 12.62
N GLY A 96 20.98 4.22 13.04
CA GLY A 96 21.08 5.15 14.17
C GLY A 96 21.95 6.38 13.89
N GLN A 97 22.18 6.71 12.62
CA GLN A 97 23.05 7.81 12.16
C GLN A 97 22.27 9.07 11.76
N ALA A 98 20.95 8.96 11.59
CA ALA A 98 20.06 10.06 11.26
C ALA A 98 18.73 9.94 12.00
N GLN A 99 18.01 11.05 12.10
CA GLN A 99 16.67 11.11 12.69
C GLN A 99 15.63 11.44 11.61
N VAL A 100 14.38 11.07 11.87
CA VAL A 100 13.22 11.59 11.15
C VAL A 100 12.64 12.72 11.99
N LEU A 101 12.72 13.94 11.47
CA LEU A 101 12.30 15.15 12.18
C LEU A 101 11.02 15.69 11.58
N THR A 102 10.12 16.22 12.40
CA THR A 102 8.98 17.02 11.93
C THR A 102 9.43 18.42 11.54
N VAL A 103 8.57 19.17 10.83
CA VAL A 103 8.81 20.59 10.52
C VAL A 103 8.94 21.46 11.78
N THR A 104 8.40 21.00 12.92
CA THR A 104 8.53 21.64 14.23
C THR A 104 9.79 21.25 14.99
N GLY A 105 10.58 20.30 14.46
CA GLY A 105 11.83 19.81 15.05
C GLY A 105 11.66 18.62 16.00
N ASP A 106 10.47 18.05 16.10
CA ASP A 106 10.22 16.87 16.94
C ASP A 106 10.82 15.62 16.29
N ASP A 107 11.53 14.81 17.07
CA ASP A 107 12.04 13.52 16.60
C ASP A 107 10.93 12.47 16.64
N VAL A 108 10.59 11.94 15.46
CA VAL A 108 9.57 10.89 15.26
C VAL A 108 10.17 9.57 14.75
N SER A 109 11.49 9.41 14.85
CA SER A 109 12.23 8.24 14.35
C SER A 109 11.67 6.91 14.85
N ASP A 110 11.31 6.82 16.13
CA ASP A 110 10.81 5.59 16.74
C ASP A 110 9.55 5.05 16.05
N ALA A 111 8.62 5.94 15.70
CA ALA A 111 7.40 5.56 15.00
C ALA A 111 7.70 5.08 13.57
N PHE A 112 8.62 5.73 12.86
CA PHE A 112 9.05 5.31 11.52
C PHE A 112 9.73 3.94 11.55
N LEU A 113 10.63 3.72 12.53
CA LEU A 113 11.32 2.45 12.73
C LEU A 113 10.34 1.33 13.14
N ALA A 114 9.38 1.62 14.01
CA ALA A 114 8.33 0.68 14.40
C ALA A 114 7.45 0.29 13.20
N GLY A 115 7.01 1.27 12.42
CA GLY A 115 6.26 1.09 11.19
C GLY A 115 6.98 0.21 10.16
N ALA A 116 8.27 0.47 9.93
CA ALA A 116 9.10 -0.32 9.04
C ALA A 116 9.20 -1.79 9.50
N ARG A 117 9.40 -2.03 10.80
CA ARG A 117 9.43 -3.39 11.36
C ARG A 117 8.11 -4.14 11.19
N LEU A 118 6.97 -3.47 11.40
CA LEU A 118 5.64 -4.05 11.15
C LEU A 118 5.42 -4.36 9.66
N ALA A 119 5.94 -3.52 8.77
CA ALA A 119 5.94 -3.80 7.33
C ALA A 119 6.71 -5.09 7.01
N LEU A 120 7.91 -5.23 7.57
CA LEU A 120 8.73 -6.41 7.40
C LEU A 120 8.07 -7.66 7.97
N GLU A 121 7.36 -7.55 9.09
CA GLU A 121 6.60 -8.66 9.65
C GLU A 121 5.49 -9.13 8.69
N LEU A 122 4.74 -8.21 8.10
CA LEU A 122 3.74 -8.54 7.08
C LEU A 122 4.37 -9.20 5.86
N VAL A 123 5.51 -8.68 5.42
CA VAL A 123 6.30 -9.26 4.32
C VAL A 123 6.68 -10.71 4.61
N ARG A 124 7.25 -10.99 5.78
CA ARG A 124 7.66 -12.33 6.20
C ARG A 124 6.46 -13.26 6.35
N ARG A 125 5.39 -12.79 7.00
CA ARG A 125 4.15 -13.56 7.24
C ARG A 125 3.48 -13.99 5.95
N HIS A 126 3.49 -13.14 4.93
CA HIS A 126 2.79 -13.38 3.67
C HIS A 126 3.71 -13.80 2.52
N GLY A 127 5.01 -13.98 2.76
CA GLY A 127 5.98 -14.33 1.72
C GLY A 127 6.08 -13.29 0.61
N ILE A 128 5.90 -12.00 0.92
CA ILE A 128 5.89 -10.92 -0.07
C ILE A 128 7.30 -10.67 -0.58
N ARG A 129 7.45 -10.60 -1.90
CA ARG A 129 8.74 -10.32 -2.56
C ARG A 129 8.75 -9.04 -3.39
N VAL A 130 7.58 -8.44 -3.59
CA VAL A 130 7.37 -7.18 -4.32
C VAL A 130 6.54 -6.25 -3.45
N ALA A 131 7.01 -5.01 -3.26
CA ALA A 131 6.27 -3.96 -2.57
C ALA A 131 6.14 -2.73 -3.47
N VAL A 132 4.94 -2.15 -3.53
CA VAL A 132 4.68 -0.88 -4.21
C VAL A 132 4.42 0.17 -3.13
N LEU A 133 5.32 1.15 -3.01
CA LEU A 133 5.32 2.15 -1.94
C LEU A 133 5.27 3.57 -2.52
N LYS A 134 4.67 4.51 -1.79
CA LYS A 134 4.51 5.89 -2.24
C LYS A 134 5.85 6.61 -2.44
N SER A 135 6.10 7.12 -3.64
CA SER A 135 7.30 7.92 -3.98
C SER A 135 7.42 9.19 -3.14
N GLY A 136 8.66 9.56 -2.78
CA GLY A 136 9.01 10.83 -2.12
C GLY A 136 8.90 10.88 -0.59
N SER A 137 8.27 9.89 0.03
CA SER A 137 8.00 9.89 1.48
C SER A 137 9.26 9.53 2.31
N PRO A 138 9.47 10.13 3.50
CA PRO A 138 10.51 9.71 4.45
C PRO A 138 10.37 8.25 4.93
N SER A 139 9.20 7.62 4.77
CA SER A 139 9.01 6.19 5.05
C SER A 139 9.07 5.34 3.79
N CYS A 140 8.36 5.76 2.75
CA CYS A 140 8.01 4.93 1.59
C CYS A 140 8.77 5.28 0.30
N GLY A 141 9.51 6.39 0.26
CA GLY A 141 10.25 6.82 -0.93
C GLY A 141 11.25 5.76 -1.36
N ASN A 142 11.36 5.49 -2.66
CA ASN A 142 12.20 4.41 -3.18
C ASN A 142 13.42 4.88 -3.99
N LEU A 143 13.34 6.02 -4.65
CA LEU A 143 14.45 6.62 -5.41
C LEU A 143 14.80 8.04 -4.96
N GLN A 144 13.81 8.76 -4.44
CA GLN A 144 13.97 10.12 -3.94
C GLN A 144 13.14 10.33 -2.68
N THR A 145 13.64 11.21 -1.83
CA THR A 145 12.95 11.79 -0.66
C THR A 145 13.22 13.29 -0.62
N TYR A 146 12.62 14.01 0.33
CA TYR A 146 13.00 15.39 0.62
C TYR A 146 14.37 15.47 1.32
N ASP A 147 15.02 16.63 1.20
CA ASP A 147 16.38 16.86 1.69
C ASP A 147 16.49 17.10 3.22
N GLY A 148 15.37 17.26 3.91
CA GLY A 148 15.31 17.52 5.35
C GLY A 148 15.24 19.01 5.72
N SER A 149 15.23 19.90 4.74
CA SER A 149 15.14 21.34 4.96
C SER A 149 13.71 21.88 4.97
N PHE A 150 12.71 21.06 4.64
CA PHE A 150 11.31 21.49 4.43
C PHE A 150 11.14 22.57 3.35
N SER A 151 12.10 22.70 2.44
CA SER A 151 12.04 23.63 1.29
C SER A 151 11.30 23.05 0.07
N GLY A 152 10.90 21.78 0.14
CA GLY A 152 10.31 21.04 -0.98
C GLY A 152 11.32 20.48 -1.98
N VAL A 153 12.63 20.67 -1.74
CA VAL A 153 13.70 20.09 -2.55
C VAL A 153 13.80 18.58 -2.30
N LYS A 154 13.91 17.83 -3.39
CA LYS A 154 14.12 16.38 -3.36
C LYS A 154 15.56 16.02 -3.68
N VAL A 155 16.05 14.97 -3.02
CA VAL A 155 17.38 14.38 -3.22
C VAL A 155 17.25 12.90 -3.52
N ALA A 156 18.29 12.32 -4.12
CA ALA A 156 18.39 10.87 -4.25
C ALA A 156 18.44 10.24 -2.86
N GLY A 157 17.58 9.27 -2.60
CA GLY A 157 17.41 8.71 -1.27
C GLY A 157 16.23 7.75 -1.20
N GLU A 158 16.06 7.12 -0.05
CA GLU A 158 14.97 6.19 0.19
C GLU A 158 14.42 6.37 1.60
N GLY A 159 13.15 6.07 1.80
CA GLY A 159 12.52 6.12 3.10
C GLY A 159 12.90 4.94 3.99
N VAL A 160 12.64 5.06 5.30
CA VAL A 160 13.01 4.07 6.32
C VAL A 160 12.44 2.67 6.02
N THR A 161 11.17 2.59 5.60
CA THR A 161 10.53 1.31 5.26
C THR A 161 11.13 0.72 4.00
N THR A 162 11.33 1.52 2.95
CA THR A 162 11.96 1.06 1.70
C THR A 162 13.35 0.49 1.96
N ALA A 163 14.18 1.20 2.72
CA ALA A 163 15.53 0.77 3.07
C ALA A 163 15.51 -0.59 3.79
N LEU A 164 14.62 -0.76 4.78
CA LEU A 164 14.51 -2.01 5.52
C LEU A 164 14.04 -3.17 4.64
N LEU A 165 13.01 -2.96 3.82
CA LEU A 165 12.49 -4.00 2.94
C LEU A 165 13.52 -4.42 1.89
N ARG A 166 14.30 -3.49 1.34
CA ARG A 166 15.39 -3.79 0.41
C ARG A 166 16.52 -4.60 1.05
N ARG A 167 16.91 -4.26 2.29
CA ARG A 167 17.89 -5.06 3.07
C ARG A 167 17.45 -6.52 3.25
N GLU A 168 16.15 -6.76 3.23
CA GLU A 168 15.52 -8.08 3.38
C GLU A 168 15.19 -8.74 2.03
N GLY A 169 15.68 -8.19 0.92
CA GLY A 169 15.54 -8.79 -0.42
C GLY A 169 14.15 -8.64 -1.05
N VAL A 170 13.35 -7.69 -0.57
CA VAL A 170 12.09 -7.28 -1.23
C VAL A 170 12.41 -6.29 -2.34
N GLN A 171 11.84 -6.50 -3.52
CA GLN A 171 11.90 -5.55 -4.62
C GLN A 171 10.87 -4.44 -4.37
N VAL A 172 11.35 -3.19 -4.26
CA VAL A 172 10.50 -2.03 -3.92
C VAL A 172 10.39 -1.09 -5.12
N PHE A 173 9.15 -0.88 -5.56
CA PHE A 173 8.75 -0.01 -6.66
C PHE A 173 7.86 1.12 -6.15
N SER A 174 7.73 2.19 -6.92
CA SER A 174 6.76 3.24 -6.66
C SER A 174 5.48 3.09 -7.47
N GLU A 175 4.49 3.94 -7.20
CA GLU A 175 3.30 4.09 -8.03
C GLU A 175 3.60 4.51 -9.49
N LEU A 176 4.84 4.91 -9.78
CA LEU A 176 5.30 5.28 -11.12
C LEU A 176 5.97 4.10 -11.86
N GLU A 177 6.18 2.98 -11.19
CA GLU A 177 6.92 1.80 -11.69
C GLU A 177 6.05 0.53 -11.65
N LEU A 178 4.75 0.69 -11.92
CA LEU A 178 3.79 -0.42 -11.82
C LEU A 178 4.05 -1.50 -12.87
N GLU A 179 4.53 -1.14 -14.05
CA GLU A 179 4.88 -2.12 -15.10
C GLU A 179 6.10 -2.95 -14.70
N GLU A 180 7.12 -2.32 -14.13
CA GLU A 180 8.30 -2.97 -13.56
C GLU A 180 7.91 -3.91 -12.43
N ALA A 181 7.05 -3.44 -11.52
CA ALA A 181 6.52 -4.24 -10.42
C ALA A 181 5.78 -5.49 -10.93
N GLN A 182 4.97 -5.34 -11.98
CA GLN A 182 4.27 -6.45 -12.63
C GLN A 182 5.24 -7.44 -13.29
N ARG A 183 6.28 -6.94 -13.96
CA ARG A 183 7.33 -7.78 -14.56
C ARG A 183 8.07 -8.57 -13.48
N ALA A 184 8.45 -7.93 -12.39
CA ALA A 184 9.10 -8.58 -11.25
C ALA A 184 8.20 -9.64 -10.62
N LEU A 185 6.92 -9.34 -10.42
CA LEU A 185 5.94 -10.30 -9.87
C LEU A 185 5.77 -11.54 -10.75
N SER A 186 5.89 -11.38 -12.08
CA SER A 186 5.75 -12.49 -13.04
C SER A 186 6.98 -13.42 -13.08
N GLN A 187 8.06 -13.06 -12.40
CA GLN A 187 9.33 -13.81 -12.38
C GLN A 187 9.61 -14.52 -11.05
N ILE A 188 8.65 -14.48 -10.11
CA ILE A 188 8.76 -15.02 -8.75
C ILE A 188 7.73 -16.13 -8.60
#